data_AF-A0A136P197-F1
#
_entry.id   AF-A0A136P197-F1
#
_cell.length_a   1.000
_cell.length_b   1.000
_cell.length_c   1.000
_cell.angle_alpha   90.00
_cell.angle_beta   90.00
_cell.angle_gamma   90.00
#
_symmetry.space_group_name_H-M   'P 1'
#
loop_
_entity.id
_entity.type
_entity.pdbx_description
1 polymer ?
#
loop_
_entity_poly.entity_id
_entity_poly.type
_entity_poly.pdbx_seq_one_letter_code
_entity_poly.pdbx_strand_id
1 'polypeptide(L)' 'AALRRESIIVPDVDKFPGHIACSSLSRSEIVIPLINNGNVWGVLDVDSDELNMFDETDKKYLEELCSWVKI' A
#
# COMPACT_ATOMS: atom_id res chain seq x y z
N ALA A 1 -0.60 -6.01 -2.19
CA ALA A 1 -1.83 -6.17 -1.37
C ALA A 1 -2.89 -7.07 -2.00
N ALA A 2 -3.27 -6.89 -3.28
CA ALA A 2 -4.48 -7.49 -3.86
C ALA A 2 -4.58 -9.03 -3.78
N LEU A 3 -3.51 -9.78 -4.12
CA LEU A 3 -3.53 -11.25 -4.09
C LEU A 3 -3.59 -11.82 -2.67
N ARG A 4 -2.89 -11.18 -1.73
CA ARG A 4 -2.78 -11.66 -0.34
C ARG A 4 -3.90 -11.16 0.56
N ARG A 5 -4.63 -10.11 0.15
CA ARG A 5 -5.61 -9.38 0.97
C ARG A 5 -5.01 -8.81 2.26
N GLU A 6 -3.75 -8.41 2.18
CA GLU A 6 -2.96 -7.88 3.30
C GLU A 6 -2.26 -6.59 2.86
N SER A 7 -2.14 -5.65 3.80
CA SER A 7 -1.35 -4.45 3.64
C SER A 7 0.12 -4.78 3.48
N ILE A 8 0.82 -4.08 2.60
CA ILE A 8 2.24 -4.29 2.33
C ILE A 8 2.97 -2.96 2.51
N ILE A 9 4.01 -2.98 3.34
CA ILE A 9 4.98 -1.89 3.45
C ILE A 9 6.23 -2.31 2.66
N VAL A 10 6.62 -1.50 1.70
CA VAL A 10 7.81 -1.70 0.86
C VAL A 10 8.82 -0.62 1.22
N PRO A 11 9.85 -0.92 2.02
CA PRO A 11 10.81 0.09 2.47
C PRO A 11 11.78 0.55 1.37
N ASP A 12 11.92 -0.25 0.31
CA ASP A 12 12.75 0.02 -0.87
C ASP A 12 12.14 -0.68 -2.09
N VAL A 13 11.50 0.08 -2.97
CA VAL A 13 10.78 -0.45 -4.14
C VAL A 13 11.71 -1.07 -5.18
N ASP A 14 12.96 -0.59 -5.27
CA ASP A 14 13.96 -1.15 -6.20
C ASP A 14 14.41 -2.56 -5.79
N LYS A 15 14.26 -2.89 -4.50
CA LYS A 15 14.55 -4.23 -3.96
C LYS A 15 13.33 -5.15 -3.97
N PHE A 16 12.16 -4.67 -4.36
CA PHE A 16 10.93 -5.44 -4.36
C PHE A 16 10.71 -6.13 -5.72
N PRO A 17 10.82 -7.48 -5.81
CA PRO A 17 10.72 -8.17 -7.09
C PRO A 17 9.35 -7.98 -7.74
N GLY A 18 9.35 -7.57 -9.01
CA GLY A 18 8.11 -7.34 -9.76
C GLY A 18 7.44 -5.99 -9.49
N HIS A 19 8.13 -5.06 -8.83
CA HIS A 19 7.68 -3.67 -8.75
C HIS A 19 7.54 -3.06 -10.15
N ILE A 20 6.41 -2.40 -10.38
CA ILE A 20 6.12 -1.64 -11.61
C ILE A 20 5.96 -0.19 -11.17
N ALA A 21 6.99 0.63 -11.41
CA ALA A 21 6.99 2.01 -10.96
C ALA A 21 5.91 2.84 -11.66
N CYS A 22 5.00 3.41 -10.88
CA CYS A 22 4.07 4.45 -11.33
C CYS A 22 4.77 5.80 -11.51
N SER A 23 5.74 6.11 -10.64
CA SER A 23 6.60 7.28 -10.68
C SER A 23 8.07 6.86 -10.61
N SER A 24 8.93 7.47 -11.42
CA SER A 24 10.38 7.22 -11.36
C SER A 24 11.05 7.76 -10.09
N LEU A 25 10.32 8.54 -9.27
CA LEU A 25 10.82 9.07 -8.01
C LEU A 25 10.47 8.19 -6.81
N SER A 26 9.58 7.20 -6.96
CA SER A 26 9.17 6.36 -5.82
C SER A 26 10.35 5.52 -5.32
N ARG A 27 10.56 5.55 -4.01
CA ARG A 27 11.61 4.84 -3.28
C ARG A 27 11.05 3.92 -2.21
N SER A 28 9.93 4.28 -1.59
CA SER A 28 9.18 3.39 -0.70
C SER A 28 7.68 3.54 -0.95
N GLU A 29 6.92 2.53 -0.56
CA GLU A 29 5.50 2.42 -0.89
C GLU A 29 4.74 1.72 0.25
N ILE A 30 3.50 2.13 0.49
CA ILE A 30 2.54 1.36 1.30
C ILE A 30 1.26 1.12 0.50
N VAL A 31 0.85 -0.15 0.45
CA VAL A 31 -0.33 -0.57 -0.31
C VAL A 31 -1.35 -1.20 0.62
N ILE A 32 -2.55 -0.62 0.71
CA ILE A 32 -3.64 -1.09 1.56
C ILE A 32 -4.74 -1.70 0.68
N PRO A 33 -5.14 -2.97 0.89
CA PRO A 33 -6.24 -3.56 0.14
C PRO A 33 -7.57 -2.97 0.60
N LEU A 34 -8.41 -2.61 -0.36
CA LEU A 34 -9.76 -2.16 -0.07
C LEU A 34 -10.70 -3.38 -0.19
N ILE A 35 -11.23 -3.83 0.94
CA ILE A 35 -11.98 -5.09 1.06
C ILE A 35 -13.44 -4.79 1.34
N ASN A 36 -14.34 -5.32 0.51
CA ASN A 36 -15.79 -5.25 0.71
C ASN A 36 -16.39 -6.66 0.51
N ASN A 37 -17.19 -7.13 1.46
CA ASN A 37 -17.80 -8.46 1.44
C ASN A 37 -16.81 -9.61 1.12
N GLY A 38 -15.59 -9.55 1.65
CA GLY A 38 -14.54 -10.54 1.42
C GLY A 38 -13.83 -10.46 0.06
N ASN A 39 -14.24 -9.52 -0.81
CA ASN A 39 -13.62 -9.27 -2.11
C ASN A 39 -12.72 -8.04 -2.05
N VAL A 40 -11.55 -8.12 -2.69
CA VAL A 40 -10.71 -6.96 -2.94
C VAL A 40 -11.24 -6.26 -4.18
N TRP A 41 -11.75 -5.05 -4.02
CA TRP A 41 -12.28 -4.25 -5.14
C TRP A 41 -11.26 -3.23 -5.65
N GLY A 42 -10.22 -2.95 -4.86
CA GLY A 42 -9.16 -2.02 -5.20
C GLY A 42 -8.04 -2.03 -4.17
N VAL A 43 -7.08 -1.13 -4.36
CA VAL A 43 -6.02 -0.85 -3.41
C VAL A 43 -5.89 0.67 -3.24
N LEU A 44 -5.62 1.13 -2.03
CA LEU A 44 -4.97 2.41 -1.82
C LEU A 44 -3.48 2.18 -2.00
N ASP A 45 -2.86 2.99 -2.84
CA ASP A 45 -1.45 2.93 -3.18
C ASP A 45 -0.82 4.29 -2.87
N VAL A 46 0.21 4.31 -2.04
CA VAL A 46 0.87 5.53 -1.57
C VAL A 46 2.38 5.39 -1.74
N ASP A 47 2.93 6.24 -2.61
CA ASP A 47 4.35 6.35 -2.90
C ASP A 47 5.04 7.42 -2.04
N SER A 48 6.35 7.26 -1.82
CA SER A 48 7.25 8.28 -1.27
C SER A 48 8.57 8.31 -2.03
N ASP A 49 9.17 9.49 -2.19
CA ASP A 49 10.53 9.67 -2.71
C ASP A 49 11.63 9.48 -1.64
N GLU A 50 11.24 9.11 -0.42
CA GLU A 50 12.13 8.71 0.67
C GLU A 50 12.15 7.18 0.84
N LEU A 51 13.27 6.62 1.32
CA LEU A 51 13.32 5.20 1.70
C LEU A 51 12.68 4.99 3.06
N ASN A 52 12.02 3.84 3.23
CA ASN A 52 11.46 3.40 4.51
C ASN A 52 10.61 4.50 5.18
N MET A 53 9.82 5.21 4.37
CA MET A 53 8.99 6.32 4.83
C MET A 53 7.84 5.84 5.72
N PHE A 54 7.31 4.65 5.44
CA PHE A 54 6.13 4.12 6.09
C PHE A 54 6.45 3.08 7.15
N ASP A 55 5.64 3.06 8.21
CA ASP A 55 5.73 2.08 9.28
C ASP A 55 4.36 1.49 9.70
N GLU A 56 4.33 0.76 10.81
CA GLU A 56 3.10 0.15 11.32
C GLU A 56 2.08 1.18 11.84
N THR A 57 2.53 2.38 12.24
CA THR A 57 1.62 3.49 12.60
C THR A 57 0.87 3.96 11.35
N ASP A 58 1.56 4.19 10.23
CA ASP A 58 0.91 4.57 8.97
C ASP A 58 -0.06 3.50 8.51
N LYS A 59 0.38 2.24 8.49
CA LYS A 59 -0.46 1.11 8.11
C LYS A 59 -1.75 1.05 8.92
N LYS A 60 -1.65 1.15 10.25
CA LYS A 60 -2.82 1.11 11.15
C LYS A 60 -3.84 2.20 10.78
N TYR A 61 -3.39 3.45 10.64
CA TYR A 61 -4.31 4.56 10.42
C TYR A 61 -4.81 4.63 8.97
N LEU A 62 -4.01 4.19 8.00
CA LEU A 62 -4.47 4.06 6.61
C LEU A 62 -5.48 2.93 6.45
N GLU A 63 -5.33 1.80 7.15
CA GLU A 63 -6.35 0.75 7.22
C GLU A 63 -7.65 1.26 7.83
N GLU A 64 -7.57 2.02 8.94
CA GLU A 64 -8.74 2.66 9.56
C GLU A 64 -9.42 3.64 8.61
N LEU A 65 -8.66 4.51 7.94
CA LEU A 65 -9.17 5.45 6.95
C LEU A 65 -9.85 4.71 5.78
N CYS A 66 -9.23 3.65 5.26
CA CYS A 66 -9.76 2.84 4.17
C CYS A 66 -11.09 2.17 4.54
N SER A 67 -11.31 1.85 5.82
CA SER A 67 -12.59 1.29 6.30
C SER A 67 -13.77 2.27 6.15
N TRP A 68 -13.51 3.57 6.02
CA TRP A 68 -14.55 4.59 5.84
C TRP A 68 -14.95 4.78 4.38
N VAL A 69 -14.14 4.28 3.44
CA VAL A 69 -14.49 4.29 2.03
C VAL A 69 -15.65 3.33 1.84
N LYS A 70 -16.81 3.85 1.42
CA LYS A 70 -18.01 3.05 1.13
C LYS A 70 -18.03 2.72 -0.35
N ILE A 71 -18.17 1.43 -0.68
CA ILE A 71 -18.18 0.85 -2.03
C ILE A 71 -19.37 -0.06 -2.18
#